data_AF-H8MXF4-F1
#
_entry.id   AF-H8MXF4-F1
#
_cell.length_a   1.000
_cell.length_b   1.000
_cell.length_c   1.000
_cell.angle_alpha   90.00
_cell.angle_beta   90.00
_cell.angle_gamma   90.00
#
_symmetry.space_group_name_H-M   'P 1'
#
loop_
_entity.id
_entity.type
_entity.pdbx_description
1 polymer ?
#
loop_
_entity_poly.entity_id
_entity_poly.type
_entity_poly.pdbx_seq_one_letter_code
_entity_poly.pdbx_strand_id
1 'polypeptide(L)'
;MPAFGPFDSFSDALQAACPLILGKPQATAGRPSGQNFQLRWRLSREYCAWLYYTPDRKYEMSMLAAGALHDDPQKRTCNLPSSVDDARYAPNSLGYVFVLHNHPYDNVLSDRDIRFIVDMAIEHGVTVKTHAGEIPLSIVAFFSRSDSLEHPPCDGFFQYIPATGELLRWLRSDDGWGRQIIGRVEWLDSARYRIVRE
;
A
#
# COMPACT_ATOMS: atom_id res chain seq x y z
N MET A 1 10.37 -9.25 -8.33
CA MET A 1 9.89 -9.00 -9.73
C MET A 1 11.08 -8.59 -10.57
N PRO A 2 11.48 -9.33 -11.61
CA PRO A 2 12.61 -8.91 -12.44
C PRO A 2 12.25 -7.54 -13.04
N ALA A 3 13.07 -6.52 -12.78
CA ALA A 3 12.93 -5.12 -13.21
C ALA A 3 12.14 -4.13 -12.31
N PHE A 4 11.75 -4.46 -11.06
CA PHE A 4 11.27 -3.41 -10.14
C PHE A 4 12.43 -2.66 -9.48
N GLY A 5 13.28 -3.37 -8.74
CA GLY A 5 14.46 -2.84 -8.05
C GLY A 5 15.74 -3.50 -8.54
N PRO A 6 16.86 -3.33 -7.82
CA PRO A 6 16.98 -2.76 -6.46
C PRO A 6 16.99 -1.22 -6.39
N PHE A 7 16.55 -0.66 -5.25
CA PHE A 7 16.61 0.77 -4.94
C PHE A 7 17.48 1.07 -3.71
N ASP A 8 18.08 2.25 -3.66
CA ASP A 8 18.84 2.76 -2.51
C ASP A 8 17.96 3.38 -1.43
N SER A 9 16.77 3.86 -1.77
CA SER A 9 15.84 4.52 -0.85
C SER A 9 14.45 3.92 -0.93
N PHE A 10 13.77 3.79 0.21
CA PHE A 10 12.36 3.40 0.23
C PHE A 10 11.47 4.43 -0.46
N SER A 11 11.87 5.72 -0.46
CA SER A 11 11.13 6.78 -1.14
C SER A 11 11.14 6.58 -2.65
N ASP A 12 12.30 6.26 -3.23
CA ASP A 12 12.42 6.01 -4.67
C ASP A 12 11.65 4.74 -5.07
N ALA A 13 11.75 3.70 -4.24
CA ALA A 13 10.97 2.48 -4.43
C ALA A 13 9.45 2.76 -4.36
N LEU A 14 8.99 3.57 -3.41
CA LEU A 14 7.58 3.94 -3.30
C LEU A 14 7.10 4.75 -4.52
N GLN A 15 7.92 5.68 -5.01
CA GLN A 15 7.64 6.46 -6.21
C GLN A 15 7.57 5.59 -7.47
N ALA A 16 8.41 4.56 -7.56
CA ALA A 16 8.38 3.60 -8.66
C ALA A 16 7.19 2.62 -8.56
N ALA A 17 6.78 2.24 -7.34
CA ALA A 17 5.68 1.30 -7.12
C ALA A 17 4.33 1.86 -7.57
N CYS A 18 4.06 3.13 -7.26
CA CYS A 18 2.75 3.72 -7.49
C CYS A 18 2.27 3.65 -8.96
N PRO A 19 3.01 4.17 -9.97
CA PRO A 19 2.58 4.06 -11.37
C PRO A 19 2.55 2.61 -11.86
N LEU A 20 3.39 1.73 -11.31
CA LEU A 20 3.39 0.32 -11.68
C LEU A 20 2.11 -0.40 -11.23
N ILE A 21 1.69 -0.17 -10.00
CA ILE A 21 0.48 -0.78 -9.42
C ILE A 21 -0.78 -0.15 -10.06
N LEU A 22 -0.85 1.18 -10.15
CA LEU A 22 -1.98 1.87 -10.75
C LEU A 22 -2.11 1.60 -12.26
N GLY A 23 -1.01 1.34 -12.95
CA GLY A 23 -0.99 0.97 -14.37
C GLY A 23 -1.49 -0.46 -14.66
N LYS A 24 -1.86 -1.25 -13.64
CA LYS A 24 -2.43 -2.57 -13.88
C LYS A 24 -3.87 -2.48 -14.38
N PRO A 25 -4.31 -3.44 -15.21
CA PRO A 25 -5.67 -3.44 -15.73
C PRO A 25 -6.70 -3.35 -14.61
N GLN A 26 -7.62 -2.40 -14.71
CA GLN A 26 -8.71 -2.23 -13.74
C GLN A 26 -8.23 -1.88 -12.31
N ALA A 27 -7.01 -1.39 -12.12
CA ALA A 27 -6.54 -0.94 -10.80
C ALA A 27 -7.25 0.35 -10.33
N THR A 28 -7.79 1.15 -11.25
CA THR A 28 -8.52 2.38 -10.93
C THR A 28 -9.92 2.38 -11.54
N ALA A 29 -10.86 3.00 -10.83
CA ALA A 29 -12.20 3.34 -11.27
C ALA A 29 -12.31 4.80 -11.75
N GLY A 30 -11.23 5.58 -11.65
CA GLY A 30 -11.19 7.01 -11.94
C GLY A 30 -11.92 7.84 -10.89
N ARG A 31 -12.39 9.03 -11.27
CA ARG A 31 -13.09 9.93 -10.33
C ARG A 31 -14.49 9.39 -9.98
N PRO A 32 -14.94 9.49 -8.72
CA PRO A 32 -16.32 9.16 -8.34
C PRO A 32 -17.40 9.93 -9.13
N SER A 33 -17.09 11.15 -9.55
CA SER A 33 -17.94 11.98 -10.39
C SER A 33 -17.85 11.68 -11.90
N GLY A 34 -16.93 10.80 -12.31
CA GLY A 34 -16.71 10.48 -13.71
C GLY A 34 -17.82 9.61 -14.31
N GLN A 35 -18.07 9.75 -15.61
CA GLN A 35 -19.02 8.90 -16.34
C GLN A 35 -18.66 7.43 -16.16
N ASN A 36 -19.64 6.52 -15.98
CA ASN A 36 -19.43 5.08 -15.81
C ASN A 36 -18.61 4.65 -14.57
N PHE A 37 -18.40 5.54 -13.59
CA PHE A 37 -17.66 5.21 -12.36
C PHE A 37 -18.18 3.93 -11.69
N GLN A 38 -19.49 3.78 -11.53
CA GLN A 38 -20.09 2.61 -10.87
C GLN A 38 -19.74 1.30 -11.57
N LEU A 39 -19.70 1.29 -12.91
CA LEU A 39 -19.29 0.11 -13.66
C LEU A 39 -17.79 -0.16 -13.48
N ARG A 40 -16.94 0.86 -13.59
CA ARG A 40 -15.49 0.69 -13.41
C ARG A 40 -15.12 0.27 -12.00
N TRP A 41 -15.78 0.82 -10.99
CA TRP A 41 -15.62 0.41 -9.60
C TRP A 41 -16.01 -1.06 -9.41
N ARG A 42 -17.12 -1.51 -10.02
CA ARG A 42 -17.52 -2.93 -9.99
C ARG A 42 -16.50 -3.85 -10.66
N LEU A 43 -15.85 -3.37 -11.71
CA LEU A 43 -14.82 -4.12 -12.44
C LEU A 43 -13.42 -3.94 -11.88
N SER A 44 -13.24 -3.11 -10.85
CA SER A 44 -11.92 -2.81 -10.30
C SER A 44 -11.29 -4.03 -9.63
N ARG A 45 -9.96 -4.10 -9.69
CA ARG A 45 -9.16 -5.16 -9.10
C ARG A 45 -8.13 -4.57 -8.15
N GLU A 46 -7.95 -5.23 -7.03
CA GLU A 46 -6.88 -4.92 -6.10
C GLU A 46 -5.61 -5.69 -6.50
N TYR A 47 -4.49 -4.98 -6.50
CA TYR A 47 -3.14 -5.46 -6.71
C TYR A 47 -2.32 -5.03 -5.50
N CYS A 48 -1.49 -5.92 -5.01
CA CYS A 48 -0.63 -5.60 -3.88
C CYS A 48 0.71 -6.32 -3.92
N ALA A 49 1.66 -5.79 -3.17
CA ALA A 49 2.98 -6.37 -2.99
C ALA A 49 3.59 -5.93 -1.67
N TRP A 50 4.60 -6.67 -1.24
CA TRP A 50 5.53 -6.22 -0.23
C TRP A 50 6.60 -5.33 -0.85
N LEU A 51 6.86 -4.19 -0.21
CA LEU A 51 8.17 -3.53 -0.28
C LEU A 51 8.99 -3.99 0.93
N TYR A 52 10.19 -4.50 0.67
CA TYR A 52 11.06 -5.05 1.70
C TYR A 52 12.52 -4.62 1.50
N TYR A 53 13.26 -4.67 2.59
CA TYR A 53 14.68 -4.36 2.69
C TYR A 53 15.50 -5.66 2.67
N THR A 54 16.59 -5.67 1.92
CA THR A 54 17.41 -6.87 1.70
C THR A 54 18.72 -6.83 2.49
N PRO A 55 19.37 -8.00 2.71
CA PRO A 55 20.71 -8.07 3.27
C PRO A 55 21.77 -7.26 2.51
N ASP A 56 21.57 -7.06 1.20
CA ASP A 56 22.43 -6.23 0.33
C ASP A 56 22.21 -4.73 0.52
N ARG A 57 21.41 -4.36 1.53
CA ARG A 57 21.07 -2.98 1.91
C ARG A 57 20.26 -2.23 0.87
N LYS A 58 19.47 -2.94 0.08
CA LYS A 58 18.60 -2.37 -0.96
C LYS A 58 17.13 -2.55 -0.61
N TYR A 59 16.28 -1.78 -1.27
CA TYR A 59 14.83 -1.94 -1.23
C TYR A 59 14.34 -2.62 -2.50
N GLU A 60 13.47 -3.61 -2.34
CA GLU A 60 12.91 -4.42 -3.40
C GLU A 60 11.42 -4.66 -3.19
N MET A 61 10.75 -5.14 -4.25
CA MET A 61 9.32 -5.45 -4.20
C MET A 61 9.05 -6.88 -4.64
N SER A 62 8.09 -7.51 -3.96
CA SER A 62 7.63 -8.86 -4.28
C SER A 62 6.99 -8.90 -5.66
N MET A 63 6.64 -10.10 -6.12
CA MET A 63 5.67 -10.20 -7.21
C MET A 63 4.35 -9.60 -6.75
N LEU A 64 3.61 -9.00 -7.70
CA LEU A 64 2.27 -8.52 -7.42
C LEU A 64 1.34 -9.71 -7.22
N ALA A 65 0.66 -9.74 -6.08
CA ALA A 65 -0.57 -10.49 -5.91
C ALA A 65 -1.73 -9.68 -6.49
N ALA A 66 -2.73 -10.37 -7.04
CA ALA A 66 -3.94 -9.74 -7.56
C ALA A 66 -5.16 -10.42 -6.96
N GLY A 67 -6.17 -9.62 -6.61
CA GLY A 67 -7.48 -10.11 -6.21
C GLY A 67 -8.24 -10.74 -7.37
N ALA A 68 -9.11 -11.68 -7.03
CA ALA A 68 -10.12 -12.16 -7.97
C ALA A 68 -11.17 -11.07 -8.22
N LEU A 69 -11.73 -11.05 -9.43
CA LEU A 69 -12.93 -10.26 -9.69
C LEU A 69 -14.08 -10.84 -8.87
N HIS A 70 -14.81 -9.98 -8.17
CA HIS A 70 -15.95 -10.39 -7.36
C HIS A 70 -17.04 -9.32 -7.40
N ASP A 71 -18.31 -9.70 -7.46
CA ASP A 71 -19.42 -8.74 -7.41
C ASP A 71 -19.51 -7.97 -6.08
N ASP A 72 -19.07 -8.61 -4.99
CA ASP A 72 -19.01 -8.03 -3.65
C ASP A 72 -17.70 -7.25 -3.49
N PRO A 73 -17.76 -5.91 -3.35
CA PRO A 73 -16.57 -5.08 -3.16
C PRO A 73 -15.75 -5.47 -1.93
N GLN A 74 -16.39 -6.01 -0.88
CA GLN A 74 -15.69 -6.44 0.35
C GLN A 74 -14.84 -7.70 0.14
N LYS A 75 -15.02 -8.39 -0.98
CA LYS A 75 -14.26 -9.60 -1.34
C LYS A 75 -13.22 -9.34 -2.42
N ARG A 76 -13.14 -8.14 -2.98
CA ARG A 76 -12.13 -7.73 -3.97
C ARG A 76 -10.82 -7.38 -3.29
N THR A 77 -10.25 -8.33 -2.56
CA THR A 77 -8.97 -8.15 -1.90
C THR A 77 -7.87 -8.92 -2.59
N CYS A 78 -6.67 -8.35 -2.60
CA CYS A 78 -5.51 -9.10 -3.03
C CYS A 78 -5.12 -10.12 -1.95
N ASN A 79 -4.65 -11.29 -2.35
CA ASN A 79 -4.15 -12.29 -1.42
C ASN A 79 -2.63 -12.15 -1.30
N LEU A 80 -2.16 -11.20 -0.48
CA LEU A 80 -0.74 -11.05 -0.19
C LEU A 80 -0.31 -12.12 0.83
N PRO A 81 0.68 -12.96 0.52
CA PRO A 81 1.28 -13.84 1.52
C PRO A 81 1.91 -13.03 2.66
N SER A 82 1.91 -13.57 3.89
CA SER A 82 2.51 -12.87 5.03
C SER A 82 4.02 -12.70 4.87
N SER A 83 4.68 -13.58 4.11
CA SER A 83 6.12 -13.53 3.86
C SER A 83 6.47 -13.48 2.37
N VAL A 84 7.59 -12.86 2.03
CA VAL A 84 8.17 -12.88 0.68
C VAL A 84 9.05 -14.12 0.51
N ASP A 85 8.83 -14.85 -0.59
CA ASP A 85 9.74 -15.89 -1.07
C ASP A 85 10.67 -15.31 -2.14
N ASP A 86 11.90 -14.97 -1.74
CA ASP A 86 12.97 -14.53 -2.61
C ASP A 86 14.17 -15.47 -2.49
N ALA A 87 14.35 -16.32 -3.51
CA ALA A 87 15.39 -17.35 -3.53
C ALA A 87 16.83 -16.82 -3.42
N ARG A 88 17.06 -15.51 -3.57
CA ARG A 88 18.38 -14.89 -3.36
C ARG A 88 18.75 -14.76 -1.88
N TYR A 89 17.76 -14.75 -0.99
CA TYR A 89 17.94 -14.43 0.42
C TYR A 89 17.30 -15.50 1.31
N ALA A 90 17.79 -15.61 2.55
CA ALA A 90 17.17 -16.50 3.53
C ALA A 90 15.79 -15.95 3.95
N PRO A 91 14.76 -16.80 4.20
CA PRO A 91 13.40 -16.35 4.49
C PRO A 91 13.28 -15.30 5.61
N ASN A 92 14.10 -15.44 6.66
CA ASN A 92 14.07 -14.55 7.84
C ASN A 92 15.08 -13.39 7.78
N SER A 93 15.70 -13.16 6.62
CA SER A 93 16.70 -12.10 6.44
C SER A 93 16.14 -10.83 5.79
N LEU A 94 14.88 -10.85 5.38
CA LEU A 94 14.20 -9.72 4.77
C LEU A 94 13.57 -8.84 5.84
N GLY A 95 13.68 -7.52 5.66
CA GLY A 95 13.03 -6.54 6.51
C GLY A 95 11.76 -6.00 5.86
N TYR A 96 10.59 -6.24 6.45
CA TYR A 96 9.31 -5.82 5.86
C TYR A 96 9.06 -4.32 6.11
N VAL A 97 8.89 -3.55 5.03
CA VAL A 97 8.78 -2.08 5.10
C VAL A 97 7.35 -1.64 4.87
N PHE A 98 6.80 -1.92 3.68
CA PHE A 98 5.43 -1.51 3.33
C PHE A 98 4.64 -2.66 2.72
N VAL A 99 3.39 -2.79 3.12
CA VAL A 99 2.36 -3.41 2.28
C VAL A 99 1.89 -2.34 1.31
N LEU A 100 2.00 -2.60 0.01
CA LEU A 100 1.58 -1.68 -1.04
C LEU A 100 0.35 -2.24 -1.74
N HIS A 101 -0.69 -1.43 -1.94
CA HIS A 101 -1.84 -1.80 -2.77
C HIS A 101 -2.48 -0.59 -3.45
N ASN A 102 -3.40 -0.82 -4.39
CA ASN A 102 -4.23 0.25 -4.97
C ASN A 102 -5.59 0.36 -4.28
N HIS A 103 -6.06 1.60 -4.19
CA HIS A 103 -7.47 1.90 -4.10
C HIS A 103 -8.04 2.24 -5.48
N PRO A 104 -9.27 1.80 -5.79
CA PRO A 104 -9.90 2.11 -7.07
C PRO A 104 -10.24 3.60 -7.23
N TYR A 105 -10.25 4.37 -6.14
CA TYR A 105 -10.44 5.83 -6.15
C TYR A 105 -9.87 6.43 -4.87
N ASP A 106 -9.99 7.75 -4.71
CA ASP A 106 -9.53 8.48 -3.52
C ASP A 106 -10.47 8.23 -2.31
N ASN A 107 -10.31 7.08 -1.66
CA ASN A 107 -11.00 6.70 -0.42
C ASN A 107 -10.02 6.29 0.68
N VAL A 108 -10.47 6.36 1.94
CA VAL A 108 -9.66 5.99 3.10
C VAL A 108 -9.43 4.48 3.21
N LEU A 109 -8.38 4.08 3.94
CA LEU A 109 -8.07 2.69 4.27
C LEU A 109 -9.27 2.00 4.96
N SER A 110 -9.47 0.73 4.62
CA SER A 110 -10.54 -0.12 5.15
C SER A 110 -10.17 -0.73 6.51
N ASP A 111 -11.17 -1.28 7.21
CA ASP A 111 -10.94 -2.06 8.44
C ASP A 111 -10.04 -3.28 8.19
N ARG A 112 -10.16 -3.90 7.01
CA ARG A 112 -9.29 -5.01 6.59
C ARG A 112 -7.84 -4.55 6.48
N ASP A 113 -7.58 -3.39 5.86
CA ASP A 113 -6.22 -2.87 5.70
C ASP A 113 -5.56 -2.62 7.06
N ILE A 114 -6.30 -1.99 7.98
CA ILE A 114 -5.85 -1.71 9.34
C ILE A 114 -5.54 -3.00 10.09
N ARG A 115 -6.43 -3.99 10.07
CA ARG A 115 -6.22 -5.27 10.76
C ARG A 115 -5.07 -6.06 10.15
N PHE A 116 -5.02 -6.16 8.82
CA PHE A 116 -3.98 -6.90 8.12
C PHE A 116 -2.60 -6.40 8.49
N ILE A 117 -2.37 -5.08 8.44
CA ILE A 117 -1.04 -4.55 8.76
C ILE A 117 -0.68 -4.67 10.24
N VAL A 118 -1.67 -4.68 11.16
CA VAL A 118 -1.40 -4.97 12.57
C VAL A 118 -1.00 -6.43 12.77
N ASP A 119 -1.66 -7.37 12.09
CA ASP A 119 -1.25 -8.78 12.11
C ASP A 119 0.19 -8.93 11.57
N MET A 120 0.54 -8.21 10.51
CA MET A 120 1.91 -8.20 9.97
C MET A 120 2.92 -7.55 10.92
N ALA A 121 2.51 -6.53 11.68
CA ALA A 121 3.36 -5.92 12.70
C ALA A 121 3.62 -6.86 13.89
N ILE A 122 2.67 -7.75 14.21
CA ILE A 122 2.85 -8.81 15.21
C ILE A 122 3.83 -9.88 14.70
N GLU A 123 3.72 -10.26 13.42
CA GLU A 123 4.57 -11.29 12.81
C GLU A 123 6.00 -10.82 12.56
N HIS A 124 6.17 -9.63 12.00
CA HIS A 124 7.47 -9.14 11.50
C HIS A 124 8.11 -8.05 12.36
N GLY A 125 7.37 -7.56 13.37
CA GLY A 125 7.74 -6.39 14.15
C GLY A 125 7.20 -5.07 13.58
N VAL A 126 7.11 -4.07 14.45
CA VAL A 126 6.55 -2.74 14.12
C VAL A 126 7.53 -1.82 13.37
N THR A 127 8.82 -2.16 13.37
CA THR A 127 9.89 -1.41 12.70
C THR A 127 10.90 -2.35 12.08
N VAL A 128 11.57 -1.88 11.04
CA VAL A 128 12.70 -2.55 10.39
C VAL A 128 13.95 -1.66 10.45
N LYS A 129 15.08 -2.26 10.84
CA LYS A 129 16.38 -1.58 10.80
C LYS A 129 16.94 -1.58 9.40
N THR A 130 17.26 -0.40 8.89
CA THR A 130 17.89 -0.20 7.58
C THR A 130 19.13 0.66 7.69
N HIS A 131 19.90 0.78 6.61
CA HIS A 131 21.02 1.72 6.55
C HIS A 131 20.58 3.19 6.67
N ALA A 132 19.33 3.51 6.38
CA ALA A 132 18.75 4.85 6.51
C ALA A 132 18.16 5.11 7.91
N GLY A 133 18.22 4.14 8.82
CA GLY A 133 17.63 4.18 10.15
C GLY A 133 16.50 3.17 10.32
N GLU A 134 15.74 3.30 11.41
CA GLU A 134 14.54 2.50 11.64
C GLU A 134 13.37 3.06 10.85
N ILE A 135 12.71 2.19 10.08
CA ILE A 135 11.53 2.53 9.29
C ILE A 135 10.34 1.78 9.90
N PRO A 136 9.22 2.45 10.20
CA PRO A 136 8.05 1.75 10.70
C PRO A 136 7.37 0.96 9.59
N LEU A 137 7.01 -0.28 9.91
CA LEU A 137 6.18 -1.10 9.05
C LEU A 137 4.83 -0.38 8.87
N SER A 138 4.32 -0.31 7.63
CA SER A 138 3.03 0.34 7.35
C SER A 138 2.35 -0.21 6.09
N ILE A 139 1.06 0.12 5.93
CA ILE A 139 0.31 -0.17 4.70
C ILE A 139 0.09 1.11 3.93
N VAL A 140 0.19 1.04 2.61
CA VAL A 140 0.09 2.16 1.68
C VAL A 140 -0.89 1.83 0.55
N ALA A 141 -1.94 2.63 0.43
CA ALA A 141 -2.96 2.53 -0.61
C ALA A 141 -2.82 3.66 -1.64
N PHE A 142 -2.31 3.35 -2.83
CA PHE A 142 -2.18 4.31 -3.92
C PHE A 142 -3.52 4.62 -4.57
N PHE A 143 -3.72 5.88 -5.00
CA PHE A 143 -4.88 6.27 -5.77
C PHE A 143 -4.53 7.22 -6.92
N SER A 144 -5.43 7.24 -7.91
CA SER A 144 -5.46 8.26 -8.95
C SER A 144 -6.78 9.02 -8.88
N ARG A 145 -6.69 10.33 -9.10
CA ARG A 145 -7.80 11.25 -9.31
C ARG A 145 -7.91 11.61 -10.79
N SER A 146 -7.36 10.84 -11.72
CA SER A 146 -7.55 11.07 -13.16
C SER A 146 -8.64 10.17 -13.72
N ASP A 147 -9.26 10.62 -14.81
CA ASP A 147 -10.11 9.75 -15.65
C ASP A 147 -9.30 9.03 -16.74
N SER A 148 -7.98 9.27 -16.82
CA SER A 148 -7.06 8.49 -17.65
C SER A 148 -6.90 7.08 -17.09
N LEU A 149 -7.59 6.11 -17.69
CA LEU A 149 -7.58 4.71 -17.24
C LEU A 149 -6.41 3.90 -17.81
N GLU A 150 -5.90 4.29 -18.98
CA GLU A 150 -4.76 3.62 -19.61
C GLU A 150 -3.44 3.99 -18.95
N HIS A 151 -3.34 5.26 -18.51
CA HIS A 151 -2.15 5.80 -17.86
C HIS A 151 -2.56 6.65 -16.66
N PRO A 152 -3.06 6.04 -15.57
CA PRO A 152 -3.46 6.77 -14.39
C PRO A 152 -2.22 7.36 -13.70
N PRO A 153 -2.18 8.69 -13.47
CA PRO A 153 -1.12 9.29 -12.69
C PRO A 153 -1.22 8.85 -11.23
N CYS A 154 -0.06 8.82 -10.57
CA CYS A 154 0.03 8.68 -9.13
C CYS A 154 -0.27 10.03 -8.47
N ASP A 155 -1.51 10.22 -8.00
CA ASP A 155 -1.95 11.46 -7.36
C ASP A 155 -1.66 11.49 -5.86
N GLY A 156 -1.60 10.32 -5.23
CA GLY A 156 -1.62 10.22 -3.79
C GLY A 156 -1.61 8.81 -3.27
N PHE A 157 -1.47 8.71 -1.95
CA PHE A 157 -1.72 7.49 -1.22
C PHE A 157 -2.21 7.74 0.20
N PHE A 158 -2.92 6.77 0.75
CA PHE A 158 -3.20 6.71 2.18
C PHE A 158 -2.17 5.80 2.84
N GLN A 159 -1.81 6.10 4.08
CA GLN A 159 -0.89 5.29 4.86
C GLN A 159 -1.43 5.08 6.27
N TYR A 160 -1.31 3.86 6.79
CA TYR A 160 -1.51 3.57 8.21
C TYR A 160 -0.23 3.01 8.81
N ILE A 161 0.20 3.59 9.94
CA ILE A 161 1.42 3.22 10.65
C ILE A 161 1.04 2.61 12.00
N PRO A 162 1.07 1.27 12.17
CA PRO A 162 0.79 0.61 13.45
C PRO A 162 1.59 1.15 14.64
N ALA A 163 2.87 1.48 14.43
CA ALA A 163 3.76 1.96 15.48
C ALA A 163 3.28 3.28 16.15
N THR A 164 2.62 4.16 15.39
CA THR A 164 2.13 5.46 15.90
C THR A 164 0.61 5.56 15.95
N GLY A 165 -0.09 4.61 15.34
CA GLY A 165 -1.54 4.65 15.14
C GLY A 165 -1.98 5.65 14.07
N GLU A 166 -1.07 6.36 13.39
CA GLU A 166 -1.44 7.47 12.52
C GLU A 166 -2.02 7.00 11.18
N LEU A 167 -3.13 7.64 10.79
CA LEU A 167 -3.69 7.59 9.45
C LEU A 167 -3.28 8.86 8.72
N LEU A 168 -2.55 8.68 7.63
CA LEU A 168 -1.98 9.75 6.82
C LEU A 168 -2.59 9.72 5.43
N ARG A 169 -2.72 10.91 4.85
CA ARG A 169 -2.93 11.10 3.43
C ARG A 169 -1.73 11.84 2.85
N TRP A 170 -1.22 11.31 1.77
CA TRP A 170 -0.12 11.88 1.02
C TRP A 170 -0.64 12.30 -0.36
N LEU A 171 -0.36 13.53 -0.74
CA LEU A 171 -0.74 14.08 -2.04
C LEU A 171 0.51 14.52 -2.79
N ARG A 172 0.53 14.22 -4.08
CA ARG A 172 1.60 14.69 -4.95
C ARG A 172 1.40 16.18 -5.23
N SER A 173 2.47 16.94 -5.07
CA SER A 173 2.61 18.35 -5.43
C SER A 173 3.86 18.55 -6.28
N ASP A 174 4.01 19.74 -6.85
CA ASP A 174 5.19 20.08 -7.67
C ASP A 174 6.51 19.97 -6.88
N ASP A 175 6.46 20.23 -5.57
CA ASP A 175 7.61 20.16 -4.65
C ASP A 175 7.82 18.77 -3.99
N GLY A 176 7.07 17.74 -4.42
CA GLY A 176 7.16 16.38 -3.88
C GLY A 176 5.87 15.89 -3.20
N TRP A 177 5.99 15.21 -2.07
CA TRP A 177 4.86 14.61 -1.35
C TRP A 177 4.42 15.47 -0.16
N GLY A 178 3.21 16.03 -0.23
CA GLY A 178 2.57 16.72 0.89
C GLY A 178 1.90 15.73 1.83
N ARG A 179 2.18 15.83 3.14
CA ARG A 179 1.63 14.97 4.19
C ARG A 179 0.50 15.66 4.95
N GLN A 180 -0.60 14.96 5.16
CA GLN A 180 -1.70 15.35 6.04
C GLN A 180 -2.03 14.20 7.01
N ILE A 181 -2.11 14.49 8.31
CA ILE A 181 -2.71 13.55 9.27
C ILE A 181 -4.23 13.68 9.12
N ILE A 182 -4.91 12.57 8.87
CA ILE A 182 -6.38 12.52 8.68
C ILE A 182 -7.09 11.80 9.83
N GLY A 183 -6.32 11.23 10.75
CA GLY A 183 -6.82 10.64 11.98
C GLY A 183 -5.80 9.72 12.64
N ARG A 184 -6.25 9.05 13.69
CA ARG A 184 -5.49 8.09 14.46
C ARG A 184 -6.35 6.89 14.84
N VAL A 185 -5.77 5.70 14.75
CA VAL A 185 -6.35 4.44 15.23
C VAL A 185 -6.01 4.31 16.71
N GLU A 186 -7.04 4.28 17.55
CA GLU A 186 -6.94 4.01 18.98
C GLU A 186 -7.51 2.63 19.28
N TRP A 187 -6.65 1.70 19.66
CA TRP A 187 -7.04 0.36 20.09
C TRP A 187 -7.69 0.43 21.47
N LEU A 188 -8.90 -0.12 21.56
CA LEU A 188 -9.66 -0.24 22.80
C LEU A 188 -9.32 -1.56 23.52
N ASP A 189 -9.05 -2.60 22.72
CA ASP A 189 -8.57 -3.91 23.14
C ASP A 189 -7.93 -4.62 21.92
N SER A 190 -7.62 -5.92 22.04
CA SER A 190 -6.97 -6.70 20.98
C SER A 190 -7.81 -6.90 19.72
N ALA A 191 -9.12 -6.61 19.75
CA ALA A 191 -10.04 -6.85 18.63
C ALA A 191 -10.75 -5.58 18.15
N ARG A 192 -10.90 -4.59 19.03
CA ARG A 192 -11.66 -3.36 18.78
C ARG A 192 -10.76 -2.15 18.80
N TYR A 193 -10.97 -1.27 17.83
CA TYR A 193 -10.37 0.05 17.79
C TYR A 193 -11.43 1.07 17.36
N ARG A 194 -11.08 2.34 17.51
CA ARG A 194 -11.82 3.47 16.93
C ARG A 194 -10.87 4.34 16.12
N ILE A 195 -11.41 5.02 15.11
CA ILE A 195 -10.68 6.05 14.38
C ILE A 195 -11.10 7.40 14.94
N VAL A 196 -10.14 8.11 15.54
CA VAL A 196 -10.31 9.51 15.93
C VAL A 196 -9.85 10.35 14.75
N ARG A 197 -10.76 11.10 14.13
CA ARG A 197 -10.44 11.97 12.98
C ARG A 197 -10.05 13.36 13.48
N GLU A 198 -9.12 13.97 12.75
CA GLU A 198 -8.75 15.40 12.89
C GLU A 198 -9.81 16.29 12.22
#